data_AF-A0A9W8IAT0-F1
#
_entry.id   AF-A0A9W8IAT0-F1
#
_cell.length_a   1.000
_cell.length_b   1.000
_cell.length_c   1.000
_cell.angle_alpha   90.00
_cell.angle_beta   90.00
_cell.angle_gamma   90.00
#
_symmetry.space_group_name_H-M   'P 1'
#
loop_
_entity.id
_entity.type
_entity.pdbx_description
1 polymer ?
#
loop_
_entity_poly.entity_id
_entity_poly.type
_entity_poly.pdbx_seq_one_letter_code
_entity_poly.pdbx_strand_id
1 'polypeptide(L)'
;MEIDQLPDGDLFTHQRLRAGEQAAAEALLGANGKNLSDPIPTVEDKWQLLPAFLRVKGLVKQHIDSFNYFIEVDIKKIVKANELVTSDIDPRFYLKYTGIRVGRPERTDADAANRMITPHECRLRDLTYSAPVVVDIEYTRGKSRVIRKGVPIGRMPIMLRSSHCVLTGSNDEEMARMHECPLDPGGYFIVRGTEKVILVQEQMSKNRIIVNTDTKGFINAGVLSSTQELKSNTY
;
A
#
# COMPACT_ATOMS: atom_id res chain seq x y z
N MET A 1 17.87 9.19 -41.52
CA MET A 1 17.29 9.52 -40.20
C MET A 1 17.62 8.34 -39.31
N GLU A 2 18.63 8.53 -38.47
CA GLU A 2 19.06 7.56 -37.47
C GLU A 2 17.90 7.17 -36.57
N ILE A 3 17.86 5.88 -36.27
CA ILE A 3 16.93 5.25 -35.34
C ILE A 3 17.65 5.35 -34.00
N ASP A 4 17.24 6.28 -33.15
CA ASP A 4 17.72 6.36 -31.77
C ASP A 4 17.27 5.10 -31.03
N GLN A 5 18.20 4.16 -30.88
CA GLN A 5 18.10 3.04 -29.96
C GLN A 5 18.16 3.59 -28.54
N LEU A 6 17.02 3.60 -27.85
CA LEU A 6 16.98 3.72 -26.40
C LEU A 6 17.77 2.54 -25.80
N PRO A 7 18.64 2.75 -24.82
CA PRO A 7 19.37 1.67 -24.19
C PRO A 7 18.39 0.83 -23.35
N ASP A 8 18.41 -0.49 -23.58
CA ASP A 8 17.82 -1.49 -22.68
C ASP A 8 18.53 -1.41 -21.33
N GLY A 9 18.03 -0.52 -20.47
CA GLY A 9 18.46 -0.33 -19.09
C GLY A 9 17.37 -0.81 -18.14
N ASP A 10 17.57 -2.02 -17.60
CA ASP A 10 16.94 -2.63 -16.43
C ASP A 10 15.85 -1.81 -15.70
N LEU A 11 14.59 -2.16 -15.94
CA LEU A 11 13.42 -1.78 -15.13
C LEU A 11 13.44 -2.34 -13.68
N PHE A 12 14.49 -3.06 -13.27
CA PHE A 12 14.59 -3.71 -11.96
C PHE A 12 15.40 -2.94 -10.90
N THR A 13 15.95 -1.77 -11.21
CA THR A 13 16.87 -1.03 -10.29
C THR A 13 16.20 -0.10 -9.27
N HIS A 14 14.87 -0.06 -9.18
CA HIS A 14 14.16 0.85 -8.24
C HIS A 14 13.57 0.20 -6.98
N GLN A 15 14.21 -0.84 -6.44
CA GLN A 15 14.04 -1.21 -5.03
C GLN A 15 15.40 -1.20 -4.33
N ARG A 16 15.90 0.01 -4.01
CA ARG A 16 16.94 0.14 -2.97
C ARG A 16 16.37 -0.48 -1.69
N LEU A 17 17.00 -1.55 -1.23
CA LEU A 17 16.72 -2.16 0.06
C LEU A 17 16.79 -1.08 1.14
N ARG A 18 15.81 -1.04 2.04
CA ARG A 18 15.83 -0.14 3.20
C ARG A 18 17.03 -0.53 4.09
N ALA A 19 17.65 0.42 4.78
CA ALA A 19 18.86 0.17 5.59
C ALA A 19 18.71 -1.01 6.58
N GLY A 20 17.50 -1.26 7.12
CA GLY A 20 17.22 -2.41 7.98
C GLY A 20 17.17 -3.77 7.25
N GLU A 21 16.86 -3.78 5.97
CA GLU A 21 16.83 -4.98 5.12
C GLU A 21 18.26 -5.41 4.72
N GLN A 22 19.16 -4.44 4.55
CA GLN A 22 20.59 -4.68 4.35
C GLN A 22 21.23 -5.28 5.61
N ALA A 23 20.97 -4.70 6.79
CA ALA A 23 21.51 -5.19 8.06
C ALA A 23 21.02 -6.61 8.40
N ALA A 24 19.75 -6.93 8.09
CA ALA A 24 19.27 -8.29 8.22
C ALA A 24 20.07 -9.21 7.30
N ALA A 25 20.08 -8.96 5.99
CA ALA A 25 20.78 -9.77 4.98
C ALA A 25 22.26 -10.02 5.33
N GLU A 26 22.97 -8.96 5.74
CA GLU A 26 24.37 -9.00 6.20
C GLU A 26 24.57 -9.88 7.44
N ALA A 27 23.63 -9.93 8.38
CA ALA A 27 23.76 -10.75 9.58
C ALA A 27 23.74 -12.28 9.35
N LEU A 28 23.17 -12.77 8.23
CA LEU A 28 23.23 -14.21 7.89
C LEU A 28 24.38 -14.55 6.96
N LEU A 29 24.68 -13.69 5.99
CA LEU A 29 25.84 -13.90 5.10
C LEU A 29 27.16 -13.66 5.86
N GLY A 30 27.13 -12.79 6.88
CA GLY A 30 28.21 -12.54 7.82
C GLY A 30 28.53 -13.73 8.74
N ALA A 31 27.61 -14.68 8.95
CA ALA A 31 27.94 -15.94 9.62
C ALA A 31 28.98 -16.77 8.83
N ASN A 32 29.13 -16.51 7.53
CA ASN A 32 30.11 -17.10 6.63
C ASN A 32 31.09 -16.07 6.01
N GLY A 33 31.08 -14.80 6.47
CA GLY A 33 31.95 -13.73 5.95
C GLY A 33 31.71 -13.31 4.49
N LYS A 34 30.55 -13.65 3.91
CA LYS A 34 30.17 -13.31 2.52
C LYS A 34 29.26 -12.07 2.51
N ASN A 35 29.32 -11.25 1.48
CA ASN A 35 28.38 -10.15 1.22
C ASN A 35 27.28 -10.61 0.24
N LEU A 36 26.13 -9.91 0.22
CA LEU A 36 25.01 -10.25 -0.69
C LEU A 36 25.38 -10.13 -2.17
N SER A 37 26.40 -9.33 -2.47
CA SER A 37 26.91 -9.08 -3.82
C SER A 37 27.97 -10.08 -4.27
N ASP A 38 28.42 -10.99 -3.40
CA ASP A 38 29.49 -11.94 -3.73
C ASP A 38 28.95 -13.09 -4.60
N PRO A 39 29.73 -13.57 -5.58
CA PRO A 39 29.32 -14.68 -6.43
C PRO A 39 29.22 -15.98 -5.63
N ILE A 40 28.16 -16.76 -5.90
CA ILE A 40 27.95 -18.05 -5.25
C ILE A 40 28.80 -19.13 -5.95
N PRO A 41 29.71 -19.80 -5.23
CA PRO A 41 30.68 -20.69 -5.86
C PRO A 41 30.11 -22.07 -6.23
N THR A 42 29.09 -22.56 -5.52
CA THR A 42 28.60 -23.95 -5.66
C THR A 42 27.07 -24.01 -5.70
N VAL A 43 26.52 -24.98 -6.43
CA VAL A 43 25.06 -25.17 -6.56
C VAL A 43 24.39 -25.45 -5.20
N GLU A 44 25.09 -26.11 -4.29
CA GLU A 44 24.64 -26.39 -2.91
C GLU A 44 24.43 -25.11 -2.09
N ASP A 45 25.25 -24.09 -2.32
CA ASP A 45 25.14 -22.78 -1.66
C ASP A 45 23.94 -21.96 -2.17
N LYS A 46 23.34 -22.32 -3.32
CA LYS A 46 22.16 -21.63 -3.88
C LYS A 46 20.97 -21.66 -2.91
N TRP A 47 20.86 -22.69 -2.09
CA TRP A 47 19.77 -22.79 -1.09
C TRP A 47 19.82 -21.65 -0.06
N GLN A 48 21.01 -21.10 0.24
CA GLN A 48 21.17 -20.00 1.19
C GLN A 48 20.49 -18.70 0.72
N LEU A 49 20.26 -18.54 -0.59
CA LEU A 49 19.53 -17.40 -1.14
C LEU A 49 18.07 -17.37 -0.72
N LEU A 50 17.42 -18.53 -0.56
CA LEU A 50 16.00 -18.58 -0.28
C LEU A 50 15.68 -18.03 1.13
N PRO A 51 16.32 -18.47 2.22
CA PRO A 51 16.15 -17.86 3.54
C PRO A 51 16.51 -16.36 3.56
N ALA A 52 17.57 -15.96 2.85
CA ALA A 52 17.96 -14.56 2.75
C ALA A 52 16.87 -13.72 2.05
N PHE A 53 16.34 -14.22 0.94
CA PHE A 53 15.25 -13.60 0.20
C PHE A 53 13.96 -13.54 1.03
N LEU A 54 13.57 -14.63 1.69
CA LEU A 54 12.36 -14.69 2.50
C LEU A 54 12.42 -13.77 3.71
N ARG A 55 13.59 -13.53 4.29
CA ARG A 55 13.72 -12.59 5.41
C ARG A 55 13.61 -11.12 4.98
N VAL A 56 14.10 -10.80 3.78
CA VAL A 56 14.03 -9.44 3.23
C VAL A 56 12.66 -9.16 2.61
N LYS A 57 12.19 -10.03 1.73
CA LYS A 57 10.95 -9.85 0.98
C LYS A 57 9.74 -10.48 1.63
N GLY A 58 9.85 -11.43 2.56
CA GLY A 58 8.68 -12.08 3.16
C GLY A 58 7.79 -12.82 2.16
N LEU A 59 6.86 -13.63 2.67
CA LEU A 59 5.83 -14.26 1.84
C LEU A 59 4.63 -13.32 1.59
N VAL A 60 4.30 -12.48 2.58
CA VAL A 60 3.08 -11.65 2.59
C VAL A 60 3.36 -10.17 2.29
N LYS A 61 4.62 -9.80 2.11
CA LYS A 61 5.04 -8.40 1.96
C LYS A 61 4.46 -7.73 0.73
N GLN A 62 4.09 -8.47 -0.31
CA GLN A 62 3.42 -7.90 -1.49
C GLN A 62 2.14 -7.14 -1.12
N HIS A 63 1.33 -7.71 -0.21
CA HIS A 63 0.13 -7.04 0.31
C HIS A 63 0.48 -5.80 1.13
N ILE A 64 1.46 -5.92 2.03
CA ILE A 64 1.87 -4.85 2.93
C ILE A 64 2.48 -3.67 2.16
N ASP A 65 3.39 -3.93 1.22
CA ASP A 65 4.05 -2.90 0.42
C ASP A 65 3.04 -2.17 -0.48
N SER A 66 2.11 -2.89 -1.10
CA SER A 66 1.03 -2.29 -1.89
C SER A 66 0.14 -1.38 -1.03
N PHE A 67 -0.23 -1.83 0.17
CA PHE A 67 -1.05 -1.04 1.08
C PHE A 67 -0.32 0.19 1.63
N ASN A 68 0.97 0.06 1.96
CA ASN A 68 1.81 1.17 2.39
C ASN A 68 1.92 2.24 1.28
N TYR A 69 2.18 1.81 0.05
CA TYR A 69 2.22 2.72 -1.10
C TYR A 69 0.88 3.44 -1.31
N PHE A 70 -0.23 2.73 -1.14
CA PHE A 70 -1.57 3.31 -1.24
C PHE A 70 -1.80 4.43 -0.22
N ILE A 71 -1.50 4.19 1.06
CA ILE A 71 -1.68 5.18 2.13
C ILE A 71 -0.71 6.36 1.99
N GLU A 72 0.54 6.11 1.64
CA GLU A 72 1.58 7.15 1.66
C GLU A 72 1.53 8.04 0.41
N VAL A 73 1.15 7.46 -0.74
CA VAL A 73 1.28 8.08 -2.05
C VAL A 73 -0.05 8.17 -2.79
N ASP A 74 -0.72 7.04 -3.07
CA ASP A 74 -1.87 7.06 -3.99
C ASP A 74 -3.07 7.81 -3.45
N ILE A 75 -3.36 7.73 -2.14
CA ILE A 75 -4.45 8.49 -1.54
C ILE A 75 -4.27 10.00 -1.74
N LYS A 76 -3.02 10.49 -1.73
CA LYS A 76 -2.71 11.90 -2.00
C LYS A 76 -2.89 12.24 -3.46
N LYS A 77 -2.52 11.34 -4.39
CA LYS A 77 -2.78 11.51 -5.82
C LYS A 77 -4.27 11.58 -6.13
N ILE A 78 -5.08 10.73 -5.49
CA ILE A 78 -6.55 10.70 -5.66
C ILE A 78 -7.17 12.02 -5.22
N VAL A 79 -6.78 12.53 -4.04
CA VAL A 79 -7.27 13.83 -3.55
C VAL A 79 -6.77 14.98 -4.42
N LYS A 80 -5.53 14.94 -4.91
CA LYS A 80 -4.99 15.96 -5.82
C LYS A 80 -5.75 16.00 -7.15
N ALA A 81 -6.16 14.86 -7.68
CA ALA A 81 -6.97 14.79 -8.91
C ALA A 81 -8.38 15.39 -8.71
N ASN A 82 -8.94 15.26 -7.51
CA ASN A 82 -10.28 15.76 -7.16
C ASN A 82 -10.20 16.95 -6.19
N GLU A 83 -9.21 17.83 -6.36
CA GLU A 83 -8.89 18.82 -5.33
C GLU A 83 -9.96 19.89 -5.14
N LEU A 84 -10.74 20.23 -6.17
CA LEU A 84 -11.68 21.34 -6.17
C LEU A 84 -13.12 20.83 -6.37
N VAL A 85 -13.99 21.19 -5.44
CA VAL A 85 -15.43 20.95 -5.50
C VAL A 85 -16.13 22.30 -5.61
N THR A 86 -16.89 22.49 -6.68
CA THR A 86 -17.68 23.70 -6.94
C THR A 86 -19.17 23.45 -6.68
N SER A 87 -19.90 24.48 -6.28
CA SER A 87 -21.36 24.41 -6.16
C SER A 87 -22.04 24.80 -7.47
N ASP A 88 -23.08 24.06 -7.87
CA ASP A 88 -23.91 24.39 -9.04
C ASP A 88 -24.85 25.58 -8.77
N ILE A 89 -25.14 25.87 -7.49
CA ILE A 89 -26.10 26.91 -7.08
C ILE A 89 -25.40 28.25 -6.84
N ASP A 90 -24.26 28.23 -6.13
CA ASP A 90 -23.48 29.43 -5.83
C ASP A 90 -22.09 29.33 -6.46
N PRO A 91 -21.84 29.99 -7.61
CA PRO A 91 -20.54 29.98 -8.27
C PRO A 91 -19.40 30.56 -7.43
N ARG A 92 -19.69 31.28 -6.33
CA ARG A 92 -18.68 31.85 -5.43
C ARG A 92 -18.25 30.87 -4.34
N PHE A 93 -19.02 29.80 -4.12
CA PHE A 93 -18.69 28.77 -3.15
C PHE A 93 -17.81 27.70 -3.79
N TYR A 94 -16.61 27.53 -3.25
CA TYR A 94 -15.75 26.38 -3.56
C TYR A 94 -15.23 25.74 -2.27
N LEU A 95 -14.98 24.44 -2.34
CA LEU A 95 -14.24 23.68 -1.35
C LEU A 95 -13.03 23.08 -2.04
N LYS A 96 -11.84 23.35 -1.50
CA LYS A 96 -10.57 22.84 -1.99
C LYS A 96 -9.92 21.96 -0.93
N TYR A 97 -9.50 20.75 -1.32
CA TYR A 97 -8.66 19.90 -0.50
C TYR A 97 -7.19 20.31 -0.65
N THR A 98 -6.54 20.67 0.45
CA THR A 98 -5.12 21.05 0.48
C THR A 98 -4.23 19.87 0.84
N GLY A 99 -4.71 18.98 1.71
CA GLY A 99 -3.92 17.85 2.18
C GLY A 99 -4.78 16.73 2.75
N ILE A 100 -4.25 15.51 2.72
CA ILE A 100 -4.86 14.32 3.31
C ILE A 100 -3.81 13.53 4.07
N ARG A 101 -4.20 13.00 5.23
CA ARG A 101 -3.37 12.10 6.02
C ARG A 101 -4.24 11.05 6.69
N VAL A 102 -3.71 9.83 6.76
CA VAL A 102 -4.29 8.74 7.53
C VAL A 102 -3.62 8.73 8.90
N GLY A 103 -4.41 8.72 9.95
CA GLY A 103 -3.92 8.66 11.33
C GLY A 103 -3.37 7.28 11.70
N ARG A 104 -3.29 7.03 13.01
CA ARG A 104 -3.08 5.70 13.57
C ARG A 104 -4.39 5.09 14.04
N PRO A 105 -4.49 3.76 14.15
CA PRO A 105 -5.65 3.09 14.70
C PRO A 105 -6.02 3.64 16.08
N GLU A 106 -7.27 4.02 16.23
CA GLU A 106 -7.78 4.57 17.49
C GLU A 106 -9.20 4.05 17.78
N ARG A 107 -9.60 4.06 19.04
CA ARG A 107 -10.97 3.73 19.46
C ARG A 107 -11.97 4.76 18.93
N THR A 108 -13.17 4.30 18.60
CA THR A 108 -14.29 5.17 18.19
C THR A 108 -15.03 5.78 19.39
N ASP A 109 -14.90 5.17 20.56
CA ASP A 109 -15.55 5.60 21.80
C ASP A 109 -15.05 7.00 22.22
N ALA A 110 -15.95 7.99 22.26
CA ALA A 110 -15.61 9.39 22.52
C ALA A 110 -15.10 9.64 23.96
N ASP A 111 -15.50 8.80 24.91
CA ASP A 111 -15.16 8.89 26.34
C ASP A 111 -13.93 8.05 26.74
N ALA A 112 -13.26 7.41 25.77
CA ALA A 112 -12.11 6.59 26.07
C ALA A 112 -10.90 7.45 26.46
N ALA A 113 -10.48 7.37 27.73
CA ALA A 113 -9.27 8.02 28.23
C ALA A 113 -8.01 7.60 27.45
N ASN A 114 -7.96 6.35 26.99
CA ASN A 114 -6.94 5.86 26.07
C ASN A 114 -7.55 5.62 24.69
N ARG A 115 -7.09 6.38 23.69
CA ARG A 115 -7.55 6.24 22.31
C ARG A 115 -6.82 5.14 21.55
N MET A 116 -5.70 4.62 22.04
CA MET A 116 -4.98 3.53 21.37
C MET A 116 -5.78 2.22 21.44
N ILE A 117 -5.73 1.45 20.36
CA ILE A 117 -6.40 0.16 20.23
C ILE A 117 -5.43 -0.87 19.65
N THR A 118 -5.40 -2.06 20.26
CA THR A 118 -4.61 -3.18 19.74
C THR A 118 -5.44 -4.04 18.80
N PRO A 119 -4.83 -4.79 17.86
CA PRO A 119 -5.59 -5.67 16.99
C PRO A 119 -6.29 -6.79 17.78
N HIS A 120 -5.65 -7.34 18.82
CA HIS A 120 -6.26 -8.31 19.74
C HIS A 120 -7.57 -7.81 20.35
N GLU A 121 -7.59 -6.56 20.82
CA GLU A 121 -8.81 -5.95 21.35
C GLU A 121 -9.92 -5.86 20.29
N CYS A 122 -9.58 -5.50 19.05
CA CYS A 122 -10.56 -5.44 17.96
C CYS A 122 -11.21 -6.81 17.69
N ARG A 123 -10.44 -7.90 17.80
CA ARG A 123 -10.95 -9.27 17.63
C ARG A 123 -11.96 -9.63 18.73
N LEU A 124 -11.66 -9.32 19.99
CA LEU A 124 -12.51 -9.68 21.13
C LEU A 124 -13.80 -8.86 21.24
N ARG A 125 -13.76 -7.58 20.84
CA ARG A 125 -14.88 -6.64 20.98
C ARG A 125 -15.72 -6.48 19.70
N ASP A 126 -15.50 -7.32 18.69
CA ASP A 126 -16.14 -7.19 17.38
C ASP A 126 -15.98 -5.80 16.73
N LEU A 127 -14.81 -5.16 16.92
CA LEU A 127 -14.51 -3.85 16.37
C LEU A 127 -13.76 -3.96 15.04
N THR A 128 -13.74 -2.86 14.29
CA THR A 128 -12.94 -2.72 13.07
C THR A 128 -11.66 -1.96 13.37
N TYR A 129 -10.51 -2.61 13.15
CA TYR A 129 -9.20 -1.99 13.32
C TYR A 129 -8.98 -0.94 12.23
N SER A 130 -9.23 0.33 12.57
CA SER A 130 -9.28 1.44 11.61
C SER A 130 -8.68 2.72 12.18
N ALA A 131 -8.13 3.55 11.31
CA ALA A 131 -7.57 4.86 11.63
C ALA A 131 -8.42 5.99 11.02
N PRO A 132 -8.46 7.19 11.65
CA PRO A 132 -9.18 8.32 11.10
C PRO A 132 -8.47 8.84 9.85
N VAL A 133 -9.23 9.14 8.81
CA VAL A 133 -8.76 9.87 7.63
C VAL A 133 -9.13 11.33 7.83
N VAL A 134 -8.12 12.19 7.88
CA VAL A 134 -8.29 13.61 8.13
C VAL A 134 -7.74 14.42 6.95
N VAL A 135 -8.47 15.47 6.59
CA VAL A 135 -8.14 16.35 5.49
C VAL A 135 -8.01 17.78 5.95
N ASP A 136 -7.20 18.54 5.23
CA ASP A 136 -7.11 19.98 5.35
C ASP A 136 -7.88 20.59 4.18
N ILE A 137 -8.86 21.44 4.49
CA ILE A 137 -9.76 22.05 3.53
C ILE A 137 -9.66 23.57 3.56
N GLU A 138 -9.78 24.17 2.38
CA GLU A 138 -9.97 25.60 2.19
C GLU A 138 -11.34 25.81 1.54
N TYR A 139 -12.18 26.67 2.10
CA TYR A 139 -13.48 26.97 1.51
C TYR A 139 -13.83 28.45 1.65
N THR A 140 -14.70 28.95 0.77
CA THR A 140 -15.21 30.32 0.84
C THR A 140 -16.47 30.39 1.70
N ARG A 141 -16.50 31.35 2.63
CA ARG A 141 -17.71 31.74 3.37
C ARG A 141 -18.01 33.20 3.04
N GLY A 142 -18.92 33.41 2.09
CA GLY A 142 -19.20 34.75 1.55
C GLY A 142 -17.98 35.35 0.84
N LYS A 143 -17.45 36.47 1.35
CA LYS A 143 -16.25 37.13 0.80
C LYS A 143 -14.93 36.63 1.40
N SER A 144 -14.98 35.86 2.49
CA SER A 144 -13.78 35.41 3.22
C SER A 144 -13.37 33.98 2.84
N ARG A 145 -12.06 33.73 2.72
CA ARG A 145 -11.48 32.38 2.61
C ARG A 145 -11.20 31.84 4.01
N VAL A 146 -11.68 30.62 4.30
CA VAL A 146 -11.50 29.94 5.58
C VAL A 146 -10.72 28.66 5.35
N ILE A 147 -9.64 28.48 6.11
CA ILE A 147 -8.84 27.24 6.11
C ILE A 147 -9.15 26.48 7.39
N ARG A 148 -9.55 25.21 7.26
CA ARG A 148 -9.70 24.27 8.37
C ARG A 148 -8.76 23.09 8.19
N LYS A 149 -7.97 22.82 9.21
CA LYS A 149 -7.04 21.68 9.23
C LYS A 149 -7.60 20.56 10.09
N GLY A 150 -7.31 19.31 9.71
CA GLY A 150 -7.64 18.12 10.49
C GLY A 150 -9.12 17.79 10.56
N VAL A 151 -9.89 18.06 9.50
CA VAL A 151 -11.30 17.67 9.41
C VAL A 151 -11.39 16.16 9.16
N PRO A 152 -12.00 15.37 10.05
CA PRO A 152 -12.19 13.94 9.81
C PRO A 152 -13.26 13.72 8.74
N ILE A 153 -12.93 12.95 7.71
CA ILE A 153 -13.87 12.60 6.61
C ILE A 153 -14.32 11.14 6.66
N GLY A 154 -13.64 10.30 7.44
CA GLY A 154 -13.97 8.90 7.53
C GLY A 154 -12.90 8.11 8.27
N ARG A 155 -12.97 6.79 8.14
CA ARG A 155 -12.01 5.86 8.73
C ARG A 155 -11.52 4.86 7.70
N MET A 156 -10.24 4.55 7.74
CA MET A 156 -9.58 3.58 6.87
C MET A 156 -9.23 2.34 7.70
N PRO A 157 -9.72 1.13 7.35
CA PRO A 157 -9.22 -0.11 7.93
C PRO A 157 -7.71 -0.22 7.71
N ILE A 158 -6.96 -0.50 8.77
CA ILE A 158 -5.49 -0.59 8.69
C ILE A 158 -5.10 -2.06 8.60
N MET A 159 -4.28 -2.40 7.59
CA MET A 159 -3.74 -3.75 7.44
C MET A 159 -2.75 -4.05 8.57
N LEU A 160 -2.82 -5.26 9.14
CA LEU A 160 -1.88 -5.68 10.18
C LEU A 160 -0.45 -5.72 9.63
N ARG A 161 0.51 -5.25 10.44
CA ARG A 161 1.94 -5.07 10.10
C ARG A 161 2.23 -4.06 8.97
N SER A 162 1.25 -3.22 8.58
CA SER A 162 1.50 -2.08 7.68
C SER A 162 2.16 -0.90 8.38
N SER A 163 2.65 0.11 7.65
CA SER A 163 3.39 1.25 8.21
C SER A 163 2.62 2.05 9.27
N HIS A 164 1.29 2.02 9.24
CA HIS A 164 0.41 2.68 10.21
C HIS A 164 -0.08 1.76 11.34
N CYS A 165 0.24 0.47 11.31
CA CYS A 165 -0.14 -0.48 12.35
C CYS A 165 0.71 -0.30 13.61
N VAL A 166 0.11 -0.52 14.78
CA VAL A 166 0.81 -0.47 16.09
C VAL A 166 1.88 -1.56 16.21
N LEU A 167 1.72 -2.69 15.53
CA LEU A 167 2.63 -3.84 15.61
C LEU A 167 3.94 -3.66 14.82
N THR A 168 4.03 -2.61 14.01
CA THR A 168 5.15 -2.42 13.09
C THR A 168 6.38 -1.91 13.84
N GLY A 169 7.46 -2.71 13.82
CA GLY A 169 8.70 -2.39 14.52
C GLY A 169 8.71 -2.80 16.00
N SER A 170 7.67 -3.47 16.49
CA SER A 170 7.63 -4.00 17.85
C SER A 170 8.53 -5.22 18.00
N ASN A 171 9.16 -5.35 19.17
CA ASN A 171 9.91 -6.54 19.53
C ASN A 171 8.99 -7.67 20.04
N ASP A 172 9.52 -8.88 20.19
CA ASP A 172 8.75 -10.06 20.61
C ASP A 172 8.10 -9.88 21.99
N GLU A 173 8.75 -9.15 22.90
CA GLU A 173 8.20 -8.85 24.23
C GLU A 173 7.02 -7.87 24.18
N GLU A 174 7.11 -6.82 23.36
CA GLU A 174 6.05 -5.85 23.12
C GLU A 174 4.85 -6.51 22.45
N MET A 175 5.11 -7.40 21.48
CA MET A 175 4.07 -8.20 20.83
C MET A 175 3.35 -9.09 21.86
N ALA A 176 4.10 -9.75 22.75
CA ALA A 176 3.53 -10.54 23.84
C ALA A 176 2.68 -9.69 24.79
N ARG A 177 3.12 -8.47 25.13
CA ARG A 177 2.32 -7.51 25.94
C ARG A 177 1.03 -7.07 25.24
N MET A 178 1.01 -7.05 23.92
CA MET A 178 -0.18 -6.74 23.12
C MET A 178 -1.05 -7.97 22.81
N HIS A 179 -0.68 -9.15 23.33
CA HIS A 179 -1.34 -10.43 23.04
C HIS A 179 -1.35 -10.79 21.54
N GLU A 180 -0.26 -10.46 20.84
CA GLU A 180 -0.05 -10.78 19.43
C GLU A 180 1.12 -11.75 19.26
N CYS A 181 1.07 -12.55 18.20
CA CYS A 181 2.11 -13.51 17.88
C CYS A 181 3.22 -12.85 17.03
N PRO A 182 4.51 -12.96 17.43
CA PRO A 182 5.64 -12.50 16.60
C PRO A 182 5.75 -13.23 15.25
N LEU A 183 5.22 -14.45 15.15
CA LEU A 183 5.25 -15.27 13.93
C LEU A 183 4.03 -15.06 13.03
N ASP A 184 3.03 -14.27 13.43
CA ASP A 184 1.89 -13.93 12.57
C ASP A 184 2.38 -13.19 11.32
N PRO A 185 2.16 -13.66 10.08
CA PRO A 185 2.64 -12.96 8.90
C PRO A 185 2.01 -11.56 8.68
N GLY A 186 0.83 -11.28 9.24
CA GLY A 186 0.07 -10.06 8.97
C GLY A 186 -0.52 -10.03 7.54
N GLY A 187 -0.77 -8.83 7.00
CA GLY A 187 -1.26 -8.67 5.62
C GLY A 187 -2.78 -8.81 5.44
N TYR A 188 -3.53 -8.84 6.54
CA TYR A 188 -4.99 -8.91 6.55
C TYR A 188 -5.60 -7.78 7.38
N PHE A 189 -6.92 -7.66 7.32
CA PHE A 189 -7.70 -6.64 8.02
C PHE A 189 -8.57 -7.28 9.11
N ILE A 190 -8.81 -6.55 10.20
CA ILE A 190 -9.82 -6.92 11.19
C ILE A 190 -11.03 -6.01 10.98
N VAL A 191 -12.15 -6.60 10.57
CA VAL A 191 -13.40 -5.89 10.29
C VAL A 191 -14.51 -6.56 11.08
N ARG A 192 -15.10 -5.81 12.03
CA ARG A 192 -16.13 -6.31 12.95
C ARG A 192 -15.71 -7.60 13.65
N GLY A 193 -14.53 -7.61 14.29
CA GLY A 193 -13.98 -8.79 14.97
C GLY A 193 -13.41 -9.88 14.07
N THR A 194 -13.81 -9.91 12.80
CA THR A 194 -13.40 -10.96 11.85
C THR A 194 -12.18 -10.57 11.04
N GLU A 195 -11.26 -11.51 10.87
CA GLU A 195 -10.10 -11.37 10.00
C GLU A 195 -10.50 -11.56 8.54
N LYS A 196 -10.05 -10.63 7.67
CA LYS A 196 -10.39 -10.61 6.25
C LYS A 196 -9.14 -10.35 5.42
N VAL A 197 -8.89 -11.23 4.45
CA VAL A 197 -7.80 -11.12 3.48
C VAL A 197 -8.36 -10.70 2.13
N ILE A 198 -7.67 -9.80 1.43
CA ILE A 198 -7.98 -9.49 0.04
C ILE A 198 -7.19 -10.48 -0.83
N LEU A 199 -7.91 -11.33 -1.56
CA LEU A 199 -7.29 -12.27 -2.49
C LEU A 199 -6.73 -11.53 -3.71
N VAL A 200 -5.52 -11.88 -4.11
CA VAL A 200 -4.90 -11.35 -5.33
C VAL A 200 -5.70 -11.87 -6.53
N GLN A 201 -6.14 -10.94 -7.38
CA GLN A 201 -6.86 -11.26 -8.61
C GLN A 201 -5.95 -11.06 -9.81
N GLU A 202 -5.84 -12.08 -10.64
CA GLU A 202 -5.18 -11.97 -11.94
C GLU A 202 -6.10 -11.25 -12.91
N GLN A 203 -5.57 -10.26 -13.63
CA GLN A 203 -6.29 -9.53 -14.67
C GLN A 203 -5.42 -9.40 -15.92
N MET A 204 -6.06 -9.40 -17.09
CA MET A 204 -5.35 -9.14 -18.34
C MET A 204 -4.72 -7.75 -18.34
N SER A 205 -3.52 -7.64 -18.90
CA SER A 205 -2.84 -6.36 -19.06
C SER A 205 -3.68 -5.41 -19.91
N LYS A 206 -3.97 -4.24 -19.34
CA LYS A 206 -4.66 -3.15 -20.03
C LYS A 206 -3.66 -2.37 -20.86
N ASN A 207 -4.16 -1.61 -21.84
CA ASN A 207 -3.35 -0.73 -22.70
C ASN A 207 -2.25 -1.49 -23.46
N ARG A 208 -2.49 -2.76 -23.80
CA ARG A 208 -1.59 -3.61 -24.57
C ARG A 208 -2.35 -4.26 -25.73
N ILE A 209 -1.76 -4.22 -26.93
CA ILE A 209 -2.32 -4.89 -28.10
C ILE A 209 -2.17 -6.39 -27.92
N ILE A 210 -3.28 -7.12 -28.00
CA ILE A 210 -3.32 -8.58 -27.96
C ILE A 210 -3.75 -9.05 -29.33
N VAL A 211 -2.90 -9.84 -29.98
CA VAL A 211 -3.17 -10.46 -31.27
C VAL A 211 -3.52 -11.92 -31.03
N ASN A 212 -4.72 -12.33 -31.41
CA ASN A 212 -5.16 -13.72 -31.31
C ASN A 212 -5.45 -14.29 -32.71
N THR A 213 -5.56 -15.61 -32.79
CA THR A 213 -5.98 -16.32 -33.99
C THR A 213 -7.31 -16.99 -33.70
N ASP A 214 -8.33 -16.69 -34.50
CA ASP A 214 -9.63 -17.34 -34.41
C ASP A 214 -9.53 -18.81 -34.86
N THR A 215 -10.50 -19.62 -34.46
CA THR A 215 -10.69 -21.02 -34.86
C THR A 215 -10.68 -21.24 -36.38
N LYS A 216 -11.01 -20.22 -37.16
CA LYS A 216 -11.01 -20.21 -38.64
C LYS A 216 -9.67 -19.78 -39.26
N GLY A 217 -8.65 -19.48 -38.44
CA GLY A 217 -7.33 -19.03 -38.89
C GLY A 217 -7.22 -17.53 -39.17
N PHE A 218 -8.26 -16.73 -38.92
CA PHE A 218 -8.19 -15.28 -39.06
C PHE A 218 -7.46 -14.66 -37.86
N ILE A 219 -6.59 -13.69 -38.13
CA ILE A 219 -5.88 -12.94 -37.10
C ILE A 219 -6.76 -11.75 -36.68
N ASN A 220 -7.03 -11.62 -35.39
CA ASN A 220 -7.71 -10.47 -34.80
C ASN A 220 -6.80 -9.77 -33.79
N ALA A 221 -6.93 -8.45 -33.66
CA ALA A 221 -6.14 -7.65 -32.75
C ALA A 221 -7.07 -6.83 -31.85
N GLY A 222 -7.06 -7.11 -30.56
CA GLY A 222 -7.88 -6.41 -29.57
C GLY A 222 -7.03 -5.55 -28.63
N VAL A 223 -7.59 -4.44 -28.18
CA VAL A 223 -7.01 -3.59 -27.13
C VAL A 223 -8.07 -3.28 -26.09
N LEU A 224 -7.84 -3.75 -24.86
CA LEU A 224 -8.59 -3.31 -23.70
C LEU A 224 -7.90 -2.06 -23.12
N SER A 225 -8.47 -0.89 -23.37
CA SER A 225 -7.96 0.38 -22.88
C SER A 225 -8.64 0.81 -21.58
N SER A 226 -7.86 1.37 -20.66
CA SER A 226 -8.35 1.94 -19.40
C SER A 226 -7.55 3.18 -19.04
N THR A 227 -8.27 4.29 -18.91
CA THR A 227 -7.81 5.52 -18.25
C THR A 227 -8.53 5.66 -16.90
N GLN A 228 -8.23 6.73 -16.15
CA GLN A 228 -8.93 7.01 -14.87
C GLN A 228 -10.43 7.29 -15.07
N GLU A 229 -10.82 7.80 -16.24
CA GLU A 229 -12.20 8.23 -16.52
C GLU A 229 -12.97 7.22 -17.36
N LEU A 230 -12.29 6.51 -18.28
CA LEU A 230 -12.94 5.70 -19.30
C LEU A 230 -12.30 4.32 -19.43
N LYS A 231 -13.13 3.31 -19.68
CA LYS A 231 -12.72 1.98 -20.11
C LYS A 231 -13.33 1.71 -21.47
N SER A 232 -12.52 1.33 -22.44
CA SER A 232 -12.97 1.01 -23.79
C SER A 232 -12.34 -0.29 -24.28
N ASN A 233 -13.02 -0.93 -25.22
CA ASN A 233 -12.53 -2.15 -25.84
C ASN A 233 -12.61 -1.96 -27.35
N THR A 234 -11.47 -2.13 -28.01
CA THR A 234 -11.33 -1.99 -29.46
C THR A 234 -10.94 -3.35 -30.03
N TYR A 235 -11.57 -3.74 -31.14
CA TYR A 235 -11.34 -4.99 -31.87
C TYR A 235 -10.92 -4.71 -33.31
#